data_AF-A0A928T0J2-F1
#
_entry.id   AF-A0A928T0J2-F1
#
_cell.length_a   1.000
_cell.length_b   1.000
_cell.length_c   1.000
_cell.angle_alpha   90.00
_cell.angle_beta   90.00
_cell.angle_gamma   90.00
#
_symmetry.space_group_name_H-M   'P 1'
#
loop_
_entity.id
_entity.type
_entity.pdbx_description
1 polymer ?
#
loop_
_entity_poly.entity_id
_entity_poly.type
_entity_poly.pdbx_seq_one_letter_code
_entity_poly.pdbx_strand_id
1 'polypeptide(L)'
;MTRAPLLLLCLAVACGESEESPASGSGGAAGSAGATGGASSGGSAGATGGASSGGSAGSGGTIPTDAGSDAAFSDLDGDGLDDATELALAQAYYPYYSIAPDDKCPRHGVLFRATPHPADATKLALWYVVLFEKDCGANGHVGDDEVFGAVIDPKTPPPAGILALRAISHQGTLCEKSTTCGSLPGCSPCKTATKNGQAFPVVFASVNKHGGYVDEGTCDLNFICDFGGCTLNPTPAAPPFANAGEPGKPLTNDLTQNGFINSTNGWTEQSLMGFDPWSNKEFGSAGNVTDDLGDPAFVIAPSGC
;
A
#
# COMPACT_ATOMS: atom_id res chain seq x y z
N MET A 1 11.57 21.34 -56.22
CA MET A 1 11.70 20.36 -55.11
C MET A 1 10.42 20.43 -54.30
N THR A 2 9.43 19.66 -54.70
CA THR A 2 8.06 19.67 -54.17
C THR A 2 7.95 18.57 -53.12
N ARG A 3 7.74 18.95 -51.85
CA ARG A 3 7.51 18.02 -50.75
C ARG A 3 6.04 17.59 -50.75
N ALA A 4 5.80 16.28 -50.83
CA ALA A 4 4.50 15.67 -50.65
C ALA A 4 4.13 15.61 -49.15
N PRO A 5 2.84 15.73 -48.79
CA PRO A 5 2.40 15.53 -47.41
C PRO A 5 2.26 14.03 -47.10
N LEU A 6 2.79 13.65 -45.93
CA LEU A 6 2.63 12.32 -45.34
C LEU A 6 1.21 12.23 -44.75
N LEU A 7 0.35 11.45 -45.41
CA LEU A 7 -1.00 11.16 -44.95
C LEU A 7 -0.91 10.10 -43.84
N LEU A 8 -1.17 10.51 -42.58
CA LEU A 8 -1.23 9.61 -41.43
C LEU A 8 -2.57 8.87 -41.46
N LEU A 9 -2.51 7.55 -41.71
CA LEU A 9 -3.66 6.66 -41.78
C LEU A 9 -4.09 6.31 -40.34
N CYS A 10 -5.17 6.92 -39.84
CA CYS A 10 -5.85 6.45 -38.64
C CYS A 10 -6.50 5.09 -38.94
N LEU A 11 -5.94 4.00 -38.42
CA LEU A 11 -6.67 2.74 -38.31
C LEU A 11 -7.73 2.89 -37.21
N ALA A 12 -9.00 2.99 -37.62
CA ALA A 12 -10.12 2.73 -36.74
C ALA A 12 -10.17 1.21 -36.48
N VAL A 13 -9.80 0.78 -35.28
CA VAL A 13 -10.11 -0.57 -34.80
C VAL A 13 -11.57 -0.56 -34.37
N ALA A 14 -12.43 -1.14 -35.19
CA ALA A 14 -13.78 -1.49 -34.80
C ALA A 14 -13.70 -2.71 -33.86
N CYS A 15 -14.00 -2.50 -32.58
CA CYS A 15 -14.30 -3.61 -31.67
C CYS A 15 -15.62 -4.23 -32.12
N GLY A 16 -15.54 -5.42 -32.70
CA GLY A 16 -16.70 -6.26 -32.98
C GLY A 16 -17.31 -6.75 -31.68
N GLU A 17 -18.62 -6.60 -31.58
CA GLU A 17 -19.47 -7.17 -30.55
C GLU A 17 -19.37 -8.70 -30.64
N SER A 18 -18.77 -9.34 -29.63
CA SER A 18 -18.85 -10.79 -29.46
C SER A 18 -20.05 -11.14 -28.59
N GLU A 19 -20.89 -11.96 -29.21
CA GLU A 19 -22.19 -12.47 -28.81
C GLU A 19 -22.23 -13.07 -27.40
N GLU A 20 -23.39 -12.86 -26.76
CA GLU A 20 -23.83 -13.60 -25.59
C GLU A 20 -23.69 -15.13 -25.81
N SER A 21 -23.23 -15.83 -24.78
CA SER A 21 -23.50 -17.25 -24.64
C SER A 21 -23.85 -17.60 -23.19
N PRO A 22 -24.77 -18.54 -22.99
CA PRO A 22 -25.66 -18.55 -21.84
C PRO A 22 -25.05 -19.24 -20.62
N ALA A 23 -25.60 -18.85 -19.46
CA ALA A 23 -25.48 -19.57 -18.21
C ALA A 23 -25.79 -21.07 -18.40
N SER A 24 -24.88 -21.92 -17.92
CA SER A 24 -25.19 -23.31 -17.60
C SER A 24 -25.01 -23.52 -16.11
N GLY A 25 -26.13 -23.73 -15.44
CA GLY A 25 -26.18 -24.29 -14.09
C GLY A 25 -26.32 -25.81 -14.14
N SER A 26 -25.75 -26.46 -13.14
CA SER A 26 -26.13 -27.78 -12.61
C SER A 26 -25.44 -27.88 -11.25
N GLY A 27 -26.13 -27.80 -10.12
CA GLY A 27 -26.87 -28.91 -9.48
C GLY A 27 -25.88 -29.72 -8.62
N GLY A 28 -26.03 -29.99 -7.32
CA GLY A 28 -27.16 -29.98 -6.39
C GLY A 28 -27.09 -31.27 -5.54
N ALA A 29 -27.18 -31.17 -4.21
CA ALA A 29 -27.70 -32.16 -3.24
C ALA A 29 -27.26 -31.72 -1.82
N ALA A 30 -28.10 -31.32 -0.86
CA ALA A 30 -29.29 -31.92 -0.23
C ALA A 30 -28.99 -33.05 0.78
N GLY A 31 -29.43 -32.83 2.03
CA GLY A 31 -29.55 -33.80 3.13
C GLY A 31 -28.78 -33.34 4.37
N SER A 32 -29.32 -33.21 5.58
CA SER A 32 -30.59 -33.67 6.16
C SER A 32 -30.87 -32.92 7.46
N ALA A 33 -32.14 -32.60 7.72
CA ALA A 33 -32.63 -32.20 9.04
C ALA A 33 -32.73 -33.43 9.97
N GLY A 34 -32.42 -33.23 11.27
CA GLY A 34 -32.64 -34.21 12.32
C GLY A 34 -32.52 -33.55 13.70
N ALA A 35 -33.55 -33.73 14.52
CA ALA A 35 -33.90 -32.92 15.69
C ALA A 35 -33.41 -33.50 17.03
N THR A 36 -33.79 -32.80 18.11
CA THR A 36 -33.97 -33.21 19.52
C THR A 36 -32.77 -33.16 20.47
N GLY A 37 -32.85 -32.20 21.41
CA GLY A 37 -33.09 -32.46 22.84
C GLY A 37 -31.94 -33.02 23.69
N GLY A 38 -31.58 -32.30 24.75
CA GLY A 38 -30.79 -32.87 25.85
C GLY A 38 -30.27 -31.83 26.82
N ALA A 39 -31.03 -31.57 27.89
CA ALA A 39 -30.53 -30.90 29.08
C ALA A 39 -29.69 -31.88 29.91
N SER A 40 -28.54 -31.43 30.42
CA SER A 40 -27.94 -31.99 31.64
C SER A 40 -26.97 -31.01 32.27
N SER A 41 -27.34 -30.60 33.47
CA SER A 41 -26.50 -30.02 34.53
C SER A 41 -25.38 -30.95 34.98
N GLY A 42 -24.23 -30.39 35.39
CA GLY A 42 -23.36 -31.05 36.37
C GLY A 42 -21.88 -30.69 36.33
N GLY A 43 -21.40 -30.05 37.41
CA GLY A 43 -20.21 -30.55 38.13
C GLY A 43 -18.81 -29.99 37.78
N SER A 44 -18.42 -28.96 38.54
CA SER A 44 -17.24 -28.90 39.43
C SER A 44 -15.82 -29.35 39.01
N ALA A 45 -14.87 -28.51 39.47
CA ALA A 45 -13.50 -28.80 39.95
C ALA A 45 -12.31 -28.82 38.96
N GLY A 46 -11.50 -27.74 39.04
CA GLY A 46 -10.11 -27.81 39.53
C GLY A 46 -9.00 -28.32 38.62
N ALA A 47 -8.12 -27.41 38.18
CA ALA A 47 -6.68 -27.63 37.96
C ALA A 47 -6.01 -26.24 37.75
N THR A 48 -5.44 -25.60 38.78
CA THR A 48 -4.01 -25.61 39.17
C THR A 48 -2.99 -25.94 38.06
N GLY A 49 -2.17 -24.94 37.75
CA GLY A 49 -0.73 -25.09 37.55
C GLY A 49 -0.26 -25.48 36.14
N GLY A 50 0.25 -24.50 35.40
CA GLY A 50 1.02 -24.73 34.18
C GLY A 50 1.98 -23.58 33.95
N ALA A 51 3.26 -23.83 34.21
CA ALA A 51 4.33 -22.85 34.15
C ALA A 51 4.55 -22.31 32.73
N SER A 52 4.62 -20.98 32.60
CA SER A 52 5.09 -20.31 31.40
C SER A 52 6.61 -20.50 31.28
N SER A 53 7.02 -21.48 30.49
CA SER A 53 8.41 -21.64 30.06
C SER A 53 8.78 -20.49 29.14
N GLY A 54 9.82 -19.73 29.54
CA GLY A 54 10.38 -18.64 28.76
C GLY A 54 10.85 -19.10 27.39
N GLY A 55 10.20 -18.55 26.37
CA GLY A 55 10.72 -18.54 25.01
C GLY A 55 11.85 -17.53 24.94
N SER A 56 13.07 -18.02 24.76
CA SER A 56 14.25 -17.22 24.49
C SER A 56 14.08 -16.58 23.12
N ALA A 57 13.58 -15.34 23.07
CA ALA A 57 13.60 -14.53 21.88
C ALA A 57 15.05 -14.40 21.41
N GLY A 58 15.30 -14.78 20.15
CA GLY A 58 16.58 -14.57 19.51
C GLY A 58 16.90 -13.09 19.55
N SER A 59 18.10 -12.77 20.03
CA SER A 59 18.68 -11.42 20.03
C SER A 59 18.93 -10.97 18.58
N GLY A 60 17.85 -10.64 17.86
CA GLY A 60 17.89 -9.81 16.66
C GLY A 60 18.29 -8.40 17.07
N GLY A 61 19.20 -7.79 16.31
CA GLY A 61 19.84 -6.52 16.69
C GLY A 61 18.82 -5.46 17.08
N THR A 62 18.83 -5.08 18.36
CA THR A 62 17.95 -4.04 18.91
C THR A 62 18.19 -2.73 18.18
N ILE A 63 17.17 -2.21 17.51
CA ILE A 63 17.11 -0.82 17.05
C ILE A 63 17.23 0.06 18.32
N PRO A 64 18.03 1.15 18.31
CA PRO A 64 18.27 1.94 19.51
C PRO A 64 16.96 2.50 20.08
N THR A 65 16.54 2.00 21.24
CA THR A 65 15.50 2.62 22.05
C THR A 65 16.14 3.76 22.83
N ASP A 66 15.90 5.01 22.44
CA ASP A 66 16.40 6.17 23.18
C ASP A 66 15.86 6.14 24.62
N ALA A 67 16.75 6.11 25.60
CA ALA A 67 16.49 5.81 27.02
C ALA A 67 15.78 6.95 27.80
N GLY A 68 14.90 7.71 27.16
CA GLY A 68 14.36 8.98 27.67
C GLY A 68 12.92 8.96 28.21
N SER A 69 12.14 7.92 27.96
CA SER A 69 10.77 7.80 28.48
C SER A 69 10.41 6.34 28.70
N ASP A 70 9.96 5.98 29.90
CA ASP A 70 9.33 4.70 30.21
C ASP A 70 7.95 4.55 29.52
N ALA A 71 7.81 5.05 28.28
CA ALA A 71 6.68 4.69 27.45
C ALA A 71 6.70 3.17 27.32
N ALA A 72 5.60 2.53 27.74
CA ALA A 72 5.48 1.10 27.66
C ALA A 72 5.59 0.70 26.18
N PHE A 73 6.61 -0.09 25.85
CA PHE A 73 6.75 -0.74 24.56
C PHE A 73 5.43 -1.48 24.24
N SER A 74 4.79 -1.10 23.14
CA SER A 74 3.54 -1.67 22.65
C SER A 74 3.80 -2.26 21.28
N ASP A 75 3.72 -3.58 21.19
CA ASP A 75 3.89 -4.37 19.95
C ASP A 75 2.66 -5.25 19.84
N LEU A 76 1.57 -4.64 19.36
CA LEU A 76 0.25 -5.28 19.38
C LEU A 76 0.08 -6.27 18.22
N ASP A 77 0.82 -6.07 17.12
CA ASP A 77 0.85 -6.96 15.98
C ASP A 77 2.00 -8.01 16.05
N GLY A 78 2.89 -7.90 17.03
CA GLY A 78 3.88 -8.91 17.38
C GLY A 78 4.94 -9.13 16.32
N ASP A 79 5.29 -8.09 15.57
CA ASP A 79 6.34 -8.10 14.55
C ASP A 79 7.74 -7.81 15.15
N GLY A 80 7.77 -7.39 16.42
CA GLY A 80 8.97 -7.07 17.19
C GLY A 80 9.36 -5.59 17.18
N LEU A 81 8.52 -4.71 16.60
CA LEU A 81 8.64 -3.27 16.63
C LEU A 81 7.58 -2.66 17.57
N ASP A 82 7.86 -1.47 18.09
CA ASP A 82 6.88 -0.73 18.87
C ASP A 82 5.95 0.05 17.92
N ASP A 83 4.63 -0.11 18.06
CA ASP A 83 3.60 0.44 17.15
C ASP A 83 3.78 1.96 16.93
N ALA A 84 4.18 2.70 17.98
CA ALA A 84 4.39 4.13 17.90
C ALA A 84 5.70 4.48 17.18
N THR A 85 6.74 3.66 17.37
CA THR A 85 8.00 3.74 16.64
C THR A 85 7.80 3.47 15.16
N GLU A 86 6.98 2.48 14.80
CA GLU A 86 6.64 2.19 13.41
C GLU A 86 5.98 3.39 12.72
N LEU A 87 4.95 3.98 13.34
CA LEU A 87 4.28 5.16 12.82
C LEU A 87 5.24 6.34 12.64
N ALA A 88 6.11 6.59 13.63
CA ALA A 88 7.10 7.66 13.56
C ALA A 88 8.09 7.43 12.41
N LEU A 89 8.58 6.20 12.23
CA LEU A 89 9.47 5.84 11.13
C LEU A 89 8.77 5.94 9.77
N ALA A 90 7.57 5.38 9.64
CA ALA A 90 6.81 5.43 8.39
C ALA A 90 6.57 6.87 7.91
N GLN A 91 6.21 7.79 8.82
CA GLN A 91 6.04 9.21 8.52
C GLN A 91 7.37 9.93 8.20
N ALA A 92 8.43 9.64 8.96
CA ALA A 92 9.74 10.24 8.80
C ALA A 92 10.41 9.87 7.47
N TYR A 93 10.27 8.60 7.06
CA TYR A 93 10.85 8.05 5.83
C TYR A 93 9.89 8.07 4.64
N TYR A 94 8.67 8.60 4.80
CA TYR A 94 7.73 8.75 3.68
C TYR A 94 8.36 9.62 2.58
N PRO A 95 8.46 9.11 1.33
CA PRO A 95 9.09 9.84 0.24
C PRO A 95 8.33 11.11 -0.11
N TYR A 96 8.87 11.86 -1.04
CA TYR A 96 8.11 12.94 -1.67
C TYR A 96 7.05 12.31 -2.58
N TYR A 97 5.81 12.23 -2.13
CA TYR A 97 4.71 11.75 -2.96
C TYR A 97 4.15 12.90 -3.81
N SER A 98 4.38 12.85 -5.12
CA SER A 98 4.04 13.89 -6.06
C SER A 98 2.77 13.55 -6.82
N ILE A 99 1.66 14.13 -6.39
CA ILE A 99 0.40 14.16 -7.15
C ILE A 99 0.41 15.36 -8.05
N ALA A 100 0.16 15.16 -9.35
CA ALA A 100 0.24 16.25 -10.32
C ALA A 100 -0.64 17.46 -9.94
N PRO A 101 -0.20 18.70 -10.20
CA PRO A 101 -0.95 19.89 -9.82
C PRO A 101 -2.35 20.01 -10.45
N ASP A 102 -2.56 19.36 -11.60
CA ASP A 102 -3.81 19.31 -12.35
C ASP A 102 -4.63 18.03 -12.12
N ASP A 103 -4.27 17.22 -11.12
CA ASP A 103 -5.05 16.08 -10.67
C ASP A 103 -6.42 16.53 -10.14
N LYS A 104 -7.49 15.87 -10.59
CA LYS A 104 -8.88 16.24 -10.26
C LYS A 104 -9.38 15.63 -8.97
N CYS A 105 -8.71 14.62 -8.43
CA CYS A 105 -9.05 13.97 -7.16
C CYS A 105 -7.80 13.71 -6.31
N PRO A 106 -7.09 14.76 -5.88
CA PRO A 106 -5.85 14.61 -5.12
C PRO A 106 -6.05 14.17 -3.66
N ARG A 107 -7.30 13.93 -3.22
CA ARG A 107 -7.57 13.54 -1.83
C ARG A 107 -7.15 12.09 -1.62
N HIS A 108 -6.24 11.89 -0.67
CA HIS A 108 -5.73 10.59 -0.33
C HIS A 108 -5.35 10.49 1.16
N GLY A 109 -5.13 9.26 1.61
CA GLY A 109 -4.47 8.91 2.86
C GLY A 109 -3.39 7.86 2.62
N VAL A 110 -2.53 7.63 3.60
CA VAL A 110 -1.48 6.60 3.52
C VAL A 110 -1.71 5.53 4.58
N LEU A 111 -2.07 4.33 4.13
CA LEU A 111 -1.97 3.14 4.95
C LEU A 111 -0.55 2.59 4.81
N PHE A 112 0.05 2.10 5.89
CA PHE A 112 1.37 1.49 5.81
C PHE A 112 1.46 0.23 6.65
N ARG A 113 2.46 -0.58 6.32
CA ARG A 113 2.95 -1.70 7.13
C ARG A 113 4.47 -1.60 7.22
N ALA A 114 5.02 -1.77 8.41
CA ALA A 114 6.45 -1.88 8.64
C ALA A 114 6.75 -3.29 9.16
N THR A 115 7.94 -3.80 8.88
CA THR A 115 8.45 -5.06 9.47
C THR A 115 9.96 -5.05 9.42
N PRO A 116 10.66 -5.76 10.32
CA PRO A 116 12.04 -6.13 10.12
C PRO A 116 12.23 -6.77 8.73
N HIS A 117 13.23 -6.30 7.97
CA HIS A 117 13.41 -6.77 6.61
C HIS A 117 13.79 -8.27 6.60
N PRO A 118 13.12 -9.14 5.83
CA PRO A 118 13.27 -10.60 5.93
C PRO A 118 14.69 -11.11 5.58
N ALA A 119 15.42 -10.38 4.73
CA ALA A 119 16.80 -10.71 4.37
C ALA A 119 17.88 -10.04 5.26
N ASP A 120 17.53 -9.00 6.03
CA ASP A 120 18.46 -8.25 6.89
C ASP A 120 17.69 -7.53 7.99
N ALA A 121 17.59 -8.14 9.17
CA ALA A 121 16.86 -7.58 10.30
C ALA A 121 17.42 -6.25 10.83
N THR A 122 18.56 -5.76 10.32
CA THR A 122 19.05 -4.40 10.62
C THR A 122 18.39 -3.32 9.77
N LYS A 123 17.58 -3.70 8.79
CA LYS A 123 16.80 -2.85 7.89
C LYS A 123 15.31 -3.08 8.14
N LEU A 124 14.49 -2.15 7.67
CA LEU A 124 13.04 -2.32 7.64
C LEU A 124 12.55 -2.42 6.19
N ALA A 125 11.55 -3.26 5.98
CA ALA A 125 10.69 -3.22 4.80
C ALA A 125 9.43 -2.43 5.15
N LEU A 126 9.07 -1.48 4.29
CA LEU A 126 7.86 -0.67 4.43
C LEU A 126 7.02 -0.84 3.17
N TRP A 127 5.73 -1.10 3.35
CA TRP A 127 4.72 -0.97 2.31
C TRP A 127 3.94 0.30 2.60
N TYR A 128 3.77 1.13 1.58
CA TYR A 128 2.88 2.28 1.61
C TYR A 128 1.79 2.05 0.58
N VAL A 129 0.55 1.96 1.05
CA VAL A 129 -0.66 1.91 0.22
C VAL A 129 -1.32 3.27 0.30
N VAL A 130 -1.26 4.01 -0.79
CA VAL A 130 -1.87 5.33 -0.94
C VAL A 130 -3.29 5.13 -1.40
N LEU A 131 -4.24 5.40 -0.51
CA LEU A 131 -5.67 5.26 -0.76
C LEU A 131 -6.23 6.58 -1.24
N PHE A 132 -6.81 6.63 -2.43
CA PHE A 132 -7.48 7.81 -2.98
C PHE A 132 -8.99 7.71 -2.81
N GLU A 133 -9.64 8.85 -2.59
CA GLU A 133 -11.11 8.88 -2.53
C GLU A 133 -11.77 8.49 -3.85
N LYS A 134 -11.12 8.83 -4.98
CA LYS A 134 -11.61 8.58 -6.34
C LYS A 134 -10.44 8.42 -7.30
N ASP A 135 -10.61 7.59 -8.31
CA ASP A 135 -9.90 7.65 -9.60
C ASP A 135 -10.71 8.60 -10.52
N CYS A 136 -10.05 9.58 -11.16
CA CYS A 136 -10.69 10.53 -12.08
C CYS A 136 -10.23 10.40 -13.54
N GLY A 137 -9.46 9.36 -13.86
CA GLY A 137 -9.00 9.02 -15.18
C GLY A 137 -10.15 8.61 -16.09
N ALA A 138 -9.84 8.04 -17.26
CA ALA A 138 -10.93 7.47 -18.06
C ALA A 138 -11.61 6.34 -17.28
N ASN A 139 -12.94 6.39 -17.26
CA ASN A 139 -13.79 5.51 -16.45
C ASN A 139 -13.60 5.67 -14.94
N GLY A 140 -13.32 6.90 -14.48
CA GLY A 140 -13.13 7.19 -13.06
C GLY A 140 -14.24 6.62 -12.15
N HIS A 141 -13.84 6.24 -10.95
CA HIS A 141 -14.64 5.51 -9.97
C HIS A 141 -14.35 5.97 -8.54
N VAL A 142 -15.10 5.42 -7.58
CA VAL A 142 -14.90 5.66 -6.16
C VAL A 142 -13.85 4.70 -5.63
N GLY A 143 -12.93 5.24 -4.83
CA GLY A 143 -11.78 4.50 -4.32
C GLY A 143 -10.71 4.30 -5.39
N ASP A 144 -9.46 4.38 -4.98
CA ASP A 144 -8.30 3.87 -5.70
C ASP A 144 -7.23 3.49 -4.67
N ASP A 145 -6.34 2.56 -4.99
CA ASP A 145 -5.22 2.21 -4.13
C ASP A 145 -3.94 1.95 -4.92
N GLU A 146 -2.87 2.58 -4.45
CA GLU A 146 -1.60 2.64 -5.15
C GLU A 146 -0.46 2.30 -4.20
N VAL A 147 0.42 1.42 -4.62
CA VAL A 147 1.34 0.74 -3.69
C VAL A 147 2.77 0.98 -4.10
N PHE A 148 3.60 1.25 -3.10
CA PHE A 148 5.03 1.21 -3.27
C PHE A 148 5.72 0.68 -2.02
N GLY A 149 6.84 -0.01 -2.23
CA GLY A 149 7.72 -0.51 -1.19
C GLY A 149 8.92 0.40 -0.98
N ALA A 150 9.42 0.43 0.25
CA ALA A 150 10.68 1.06 0.62
C ALA A 150 11.52 0.10 1.47
N VAL A 151 12.84 0.17 1.29
CA VAL A 151 13.81 -0.40 2.23
C VAL A 151 14.54 0.73 2.90
N ILE A 152 14.55 0.73 4.23
CA ILE A 152 15.20 1.78 5.00
C ILE A 152 16.26 1.24 5.97
N ASP A 153 17.28 2.06 6.23
CA ASP A 153 18.16 1.91 7.37
C ASP A 153 17.68 2.83 8.51
N PRO A 154 17.02 2.30 9.55
CA PRO A 154 16.47 3.13 10.62
C PRO A 154 17.54 3.83 11.47
N LYS A 155 18.83 3.45 11.35
CA LYS A 155 19.95 4.10 12.04
C LYS A 155 20.46 5.34 11.32
N THR A 156 20.03 5.57 10.07
CA THR A 156 20.47 6.70 9.25
C THR A 156 19.32 7.69 9.05
N PRO A 157 19.36 8.91 9.62
CA PRO A 157 18.23 9.84 9.58
C PRO A 157 17.63 10.08 8.18
N PRO A 158 16.33 10.36 8.08
CA PRO A 158 15.69 10.67 6.80
C PRO A 158 16.23 11.99 6.20
N PRO A 159 16.23 12.11 4.86
CA PRO A 159 15.86 11.08 3.88
C PRO A 159 17.00 10.09 3.58
N ALA A 160 18.18 10.26 4.15
CA ALA A 160 19.38 9.50 3.78
C ALA A 160 19.30 8.00 4.09
N GLY A 161 18.48 7.59 5.07
CA GLY A 161 18.23 6.18 5.32
C GLY A 161 17.23 5.51 4.38
N ILE A 162 16.62 6.24 3.42
CA ILE A 162 15.82 5.60 2.35
C ILE A 162 16.79 4.98 1.34
N LEU A 163 16.94 3.65 1.37
CA LEU A 163 17.93 2.95 0.56
C LEU A 163 17.45 2.68 -0.86
N ALA A 164 16.19 2.27 -1.00
CA ALA A 164 15.55 2.04 -2.30
C ALA A 164 14.03 2.17 -2.20
N LEU A 165 13.40 2.48 -3.33
CA LEU A 165 11.96 2.52 -3.52
C LEU A 165 11.59 1.67 -4.74
N ARG A 166 10.45 0.98 -4.67
CA ARG A 166 9.85 0.24 -5.79
C ARG A 166 8.37 0.55 -5.86
N ALA A 167 7.89 0.94 -7.03
CA ALA A 167 6.47 1.05 -7.31
C ALA A 167 6.09 0.09 -8.44
N ILE A 168 4.89 -0.48 -8.35
CA ILE A 168 4.31 -1.33 -9.38
C ILE A 168 2.94 -0.75 -9.71
N SER A 169 2.83 -0.04 -10.83
CA SER A 169 1.53 0.48 -11.28
C SER A 169 0.76 -0.61 -12.01
N HIS A 170 -0.58 -0.53 -11.95
CA HIS A 170 -1.52 -1.38 -12.71
C HIS A 170 -1.24 -2.89 -12.58
N GLN A 171 -0.91 -3.34 -11.37
CA GLN A 171 -0.48 -4.72 -11.12
C GLN A 171 -1.49 -5.75 -11.64
N GLY A 172 -1.00 -6.82 -12.28
CA GLY A 172 -1.80 -7.90 -12.82
C GLY A 172 -2.51 -7.56 -14.14
N THR A 173 -2.33 -6.36 -14.68
CA THR A 173 -2.93 -5.93 -15.94
C THR A 173 -1.90 -5.86 -17.08
N LEU A 174 -2.37 -5.66 -18.32
CA LEU A 174 -1.49 -5.38 -19.46
C LEU A 174 -0.75 -4.03 -19.37
N CYS A 175 -1.16 -3.17 -18.44
CA CYS A 175 -0.57 -1.87 -18.17
C CYS A 175 0.53 -1.92 -17.11
N GLU A 176 0.79 -3.09 -16.49
CA GLU A 176 1.71 -3.20 -15.36
C GLU A 176 3.09 -2.60 -15.65
N LYS A 177 3.57 -1.73 -14.74
CA LYS A 177 4.94 -1.20 -14.76
C LYS A 177 5.59 -1.31 -13.40
N SER A 178 6.62 -2.14 -13.31
CA SER A 178 7.51 -2.17 -12.14
C SER A 178 8.69 -1.21 -12.36
N THR A 179 8.87 -0.28 -11.43
CA THR A 179 9.97 0.69 -11.42
C THR A 179 10.71 0.62 -10.09
N THR A 180 12.03 0.79 -10.08
CA THR A 180 12.83 0.77 -8.85
C THR A 180 13.97 1.78 -8.95
N CYS A 181 14.24 2.50 -7.86
CA CYS A 181 15.34 3.45 -7.75
C CYS A 181 15.96 3.41 -6.36
N GLY A 182 17.19 3.87 -6.19
CA GLY A 182 17.82 3.92 -4.88
C GLY A 182 19.32 4.13 -4.89
N SER A 183 19.92 3.88 -3.73
CA SER A 183 21.36 3.88 -3.46
C SER A 183 21.93 2.46 -3.27
N LEU A 184 21.08 1.43 -3.24
CA LEU A 184 21.52 0.04 -3.23
C LEU A 184 22.23 -0.33 -4.55
N PRO A 185 23.12 -1.33 -4.55
CA PRO A 185 23.79 -1.79 -5.77
C PRO A 185 22.78 -2.12 -6.89
N GLY A 186 23.11 -1.74 -8.12
CA GLY A 186 22.26 -2.03 -9.30
C GLY A 186 21.06 -1.10 -9.50
N CYS A 187 20.66 -0.32 -8.49
CA CYS A 187 19.57 0.63 -8.64
C CYS A 187 20.01 1.88 -9.42
N SER A 188 19.12 2.40 -10.27
CA SER A 188 19.25 3.76 -10.78
C SER A 188 18.99 4.76 -9.65
N PRO A 189 19.70 5.91 -9.59
CA PRO A 189 19.42 6.94 -8.59
C PRO A 189 17.99 7.45 -8.70
N CYS A 190 17.31 7.63 -7.57
CA CYS A 190 15.98 8.24 -7.55
C CYS A 190 16.03 9.70 -8.00
N LYS A 191 14.99 10.14 -8.72
CA LYS A 191 14.68 11.56 -8.83
C LYS A 191 14.32 12.09 -7.43
N THR A 192 14.75 13.31 -7.12
CA THR A 192 14.53 13.93 -5.80
C THR A 192 13.77 15.25 -5.90
N ALA A 193 13.01 15.57 -4.86
CA ALA A 193 12.39 16.88 -4.66
C ALA A 193 12.65 17.40 -3.24
N THR A 194 12.58 18.73 -3.07
CA THR A 194 12.89 19.36 -1.79
C THR A 194 11.67 19.35 -0.86
N LYS A 195 11.80 18.72 0.30
CA LYS A 195 10.83 18.75 1.42
C LYS A 195 11.58 19.20 2.67
N ASN A 196 11.12 20.27 3.31
CA ASN A 196 11.75 20.83 4.51
C ASN A 196 13.27 21.13 4.36
N GLY A 197 13.69 21.54 3.16
CA GLY A 197 15.09 21.85 2.86
C GLY A 197 16.00 20.63 2.59
N GLN A 198 15.46 19.41 2.59
CA GLN A 198 16.18 18.18 2.27
C GLN A 198 15.67 17.57 0.95
N ALA A 199 16.54 16.87 0.24
CA ALA A 199 16.21 16.17 -1.00
C ALA A 199 15.64 14.78 -0.70
N PHE A 200 14.32 14.62 -0.84
CA PHE A 200 13.64 13.34 -0.68
C PHE A 200 13.50 12.65 -2.04
N PRO A 201 13.65 11.32 -2.13
CA PRO A 201 13.30 10.58 -3.33
C PRO A 201 11.80 10.75 -3.64
N VAL A 202 11.45 10.79 -4.93
CA VAL A 202 10.09 11.07 -5.39
C VAL A 202 9.40 9.77 -5.81
N VAL A 203 8.15 9.61 -5.37
CA VAL A 203 7.17 8.72 -6.00
C VAL A 203 6.16 9.63 -6.72
N PHE A 204 5.95 9.38 -8.00
CA PHE A 204 4.98 10.11 -8.82
C PHE A 204 3.68 9.32 -8.89
N ALA A 205 2.56 10.01 -8.76
CA ALA A 205 1.25 9.49 -9.12
C ALA A 205 0.89 9.97 -10.54
N SER A 206 0.44 9.07 -11.40
CA SER A 206 -0.07 9.45 -12.72
C SER A 206 -1.32 10.32 -12.57
N VAL A 207 -1.48 11.31 -13.47
CA VAL A 207 -2.55 12.30 -13.35
C VAL A 207 -3.91 11.61 -13.49
N ASN A 208 -4.78 11.79 -12.49
CA ASN A 208 -6.13 11.24 -12.41
C ASN A 208 -6.26 9.71 -12.33
N LYS A 209 -5.25 8.93 -12.74
CA LYS A 209 -5.21 7.46 -12.66
C LYS A 209 -4.44 6.90 -11.49
N HIS A 210 -3.66 7.77 -10.85
CA HIS A 210 -2.95 7.53 -9.60
C HIS A 210 -1.84 6.47 -9.61
N GLY A 211 -1.67 5.70 -10.69
CA GLY A 211 -0.54 4.79 -10.91
C GLY A 211 0.78 5.27 -10.32
N GLY A 212 1.37 4.49 -9.42
CA GLY A 212 2.63 4.83 -8.72
C GLY A 212 3.91 4.56 -9.54
N TYR A 213 4.80 5.56 -9.63
CA TYR A 213 6.07 5.45 -10.37
C TYR A 213 7.24 6.05 -9.59
N VAL A 214 8.41 5.40 -9.61
CA VAL A 214 9.66 6.01 -9.09
C VAL A 214 10.59 6.52 -10.20
N ASP A 215 10.21 6.31 -11.46
CA ASP A 215 10.84 6.89 -12.64
C ASP A 215 9.80 7.67 -13.46
N GLU A 216 9.90 9.01 -13.43
CA GLU A 216 9.00 9.91 -14.17
C GLU A 216 8.93 9.59 -15.66
N GLY A 217 10.03 9.11 -16.26
CA GLY A 217 10.09 8.79 -17.70
C GLY A 217 9.27 7.55 -18.09
N THR A 218 8.92 6.71 -17.11
CA THR A 218 8.10 5.51 -17.32
C THR A 218 6.61 5.76 -17.16
N CYS A 219 6.24 6.92 -16.61
CA CYS A 219 4.87 7.41 -16.54
C CYS A 219 4.46 8.04 -17.89
N ASP A 220 4.49 7.21 -18.92
CA ASP A 220 4.20 7.51 -20.32
C ASP A 220 2.69 7.77 -20.53
N LEU A 221 2.35 8.78 -21.33
CA LEU A 221 1.02 9.24 -21.74
C LEU A 221 0.18 8.22 -22.54
N ASN A 222 0.42 6.92 -22.41
CA ASN A 222 -0.33 5.95 -23.17
C ASN A 222 -1.79 6.00 -22.69
N PHE A 223 -2.67 6.44 -23.58
CA PHE A 223 -4.07 6.80 -23.30
C PHE A 223 -4.87 5.68 -22.61
N ILE A 224 -4.38 4.45 -22.58
CA ILE A 224 -5.11 3.34 -21.95
C ILE A 224 -4.80 3.23 -20.45
N CYS A 225 -3.57 3.53 -20.03
CA CYS A 225 -3.06 3.17 -18.71
C CYS A 225 -2.82 4.40 -17.83
N ASP A 226 -2.17 5.43 -18.35
CA ASP A 226 -1.71 6.58 -17.56
C ASP A 226 -2.06 7.88 -18.28
N PHE A 227 -3.23 8.43 -17.93
CA PHE A 227 -3.68 9.69 -18.52
C PHE A 227 -2.83 10.85 -18.01
N GLY A 228 -2.36 11.72 -18.91
CA GLY A 228 -1.72 12.97 -18.50
C GLY A 228 -0.29 12.84 -17.95
N GLY A 229 0.21 11.62 -17.74
CA GLY A 229 1.58 11.34 -17.34
C GLY A 229 1.84 11.75 -15.90
N CYS A 230 3.11 11.98 -15.56
CA CYS A 230 3.52 12.40 -14.23
C CYS A 230 4.18 13.77 -14.30
N THR A 231 3.80 14.65 -13.37
CA THR A 231 4.44 15.97 -13.23
C THR A 231 4.80 16.17 -11.77
N LEU A 232 6.04 16.62 -11.52
CA LEU A 232 6.46 17.01 -10.19
C LEU A 232 5.60 18.19 -9.69
N ASN A 233 4.81 17.95 -8.65
CA ASN A 233 4.16 19.01 -7.90
C ASN A 233 5.15 19.59 -6.90
N PRO A 234 5.30 20.92 -6.79
CA PRO A 234 6.26 21.53 -5.87
C PRO A 234 5.82 21.52 -4.40
N THR A 235 4.55 21.22 -4.10
CA THR A 235 4.03 21.17 -2.73
C THR A 235 3.47 19.77 -2.44
N PRO A 236 4.16 18.94 -1.63
CA PRO A 236 3.65 17.63 -1.29
C PRO A 236 2.49 17.80 -0.31
N ALA A 237 1.46 16.98 -0.44
CA ALA A 237 0.42 16.89 0.57
C ALA A 237 0.99 16.30 1.87
N ALA A 238 0.34 16.59 3.00
CA ALA A 238 0.55 15.90 4.27
C ALA A 238 -0.66 15.01 4.54
N PRO A 239 -0.71 13.78 4.00
CA PRO A 239 -1.86 12.91 4.18
C PRO A 239 -1.97 12.40 5.62
N PRO A 240 -3.18 11.99 6.07
CA PRO A 240 -3.30 11.17 7.27
C PRO A 240 -2.58 9.83 7.06
N PHE A 241 -2.08 9.26 8.16
CA PHE A 241 -1.42 7.94 8.18
C PHE A 241 -2.20 6.97 9.06
N ALA A 242 -2.23 5.70 8.67
CA ALA A 242 -2.71 4.60 9.50
C ALA A 242 -1.72 3.44 9.44
N ASN A 243 -1.41 2.84 10.59
CA ASN A 243 -0.66 1.59 10.65
C ASN A 243 -1.63 0.43 10.46
N ALA A 244 -1.39 -0.39 9.42
CA ALA A 244 -2.18 -1.58 9.16
C ALA A 244 -1.92 -2.69 10.19
N GLY A 245 -0.68 -2.79 10.67
CA GLY A 245 -0.15 -3.91 11.44
C GLY A 245 0.26 -5.10 10.56
N GLU A 246 0.27 -6.30 11.16
CA GLU A 246 0.64 -7.54 10.48
C GLU A 246 -0.57 -8.39 10.03
N PRO A 247 -0.41 -9.21 8.96
CA PRO A 247 -1.40 -10.21 8.60
C PRO A 247 -1.75 -11.12 9.78
N GLY A 248 -3.04 -11.15 10.15
CA GLY A 248 -3.54 -11.97 11.27
C GLY A 248 -3.43 -11.31 12.64
N LYS A 249 -2.81 -10.14 12.76
CA LYS A 249 -2.80 -9.30 13.96
C LYS A 249 -2.92 -7.81 13.58
N PRO A 250 -4.08 -7.40 13.05
CA PRO A 250 -4.26 -6.05 12.54
C PRO A 250 -4.28 -5.01 13.66
N LEU A 251 -3.68 -3.84 13.41
CA LEU A 251 -3.77 -2.66 14.28
C LEU A 251 -4.98 -1.77 13.94
N THR A 252 -5.53 -1.94 12.74
CA THR A 252 -6.78 -1.32 12.29
C THR A 252 -7.64 -2.33 11.53
N ASN A 253 -8.93 -2.30 11.80
CA ASN A 253 -9.96 -3.07 11.11
C ASN A 253 -11.13 -2.18 10.64
N ASP A 254 -11.01 -0.87 10.84
CA ASP A 254 -11.98 0.13 10.42
C ASP A 254 -11.28 1.48 10.30
N LEU A 255 -10.94 1.85 9.06
CA LEU A 255 -10.24 3.09 8.76
C LEU A 255 -11.03 4.35 9.15
N THR A 256 -12.33 4.28 9.34
CA THR A 256 -13.14 5.41 9.82
C THR A 256 -12.99 5.58 11.34
N GLN A 257 -13.09 4.49 12.10
CA GLN A 257 -12.93 4.51 13.56
C GLN A 257 -11.52 4.94 13.98
N ASN A 258 -10.50 4.58 13.21
CA ASN A 258 -9.12 5.03 13.42
C ASN A 258 -8.88 6.50 13.03
N GLY A 259 -9.91 7.23 12.60
CA GLY A 259 -9.79 8.65 12.29
C GLY A 259 -9.12 8.94 10.94
N PHE A 260 -8.95 7.92 10.08
CA PHE A 260 -8.22 8.01 8.82
C PHE A 260 -9.15 8.40 7.64
N ILE A 261 -10.19 7.61 7.34
CA ILE A 261 -11.22 7.93 6.34
C ILE A 261 -12.46 8.47 7.05
N ASN A 262 -12.59 9.79 7.10
CA ASN A 262 -13.75 10.46 7.68
C ASN A 262 -13.94 11.87 7.10
N SER A 263 -15.09 12.48 7.42
CA SER A 263 -15.43 13.84 6.98
C SER A 263 -14.52 14.93 7.54
N THR A 264 -13.84 14.71 8.67
CA THR A 264 -12.87 15.68 9.23
C THR A 264 -11.61 15.77 8.36
N ASN A 265 -11.18 14.64 7.79
CA ASN A 265 -10.15 14.58 6.75
C ASN A 265 -10.73 14.86 5.35
N GLY A 266 -11.99 15.29 5.31
CA GLY A 266 -12.76 15.71 4.14
C GLY A 266 -13.20 14.59 3.20
N TRP A 267 -13.06 13.32 3.59
CA TRP A 267 -13.66 12.21 2.84
C TRP A 267 -15.18 12.34 2.84
N THR A 268 -15.77 12.17 1.68
CA THR A 268 -17.19 12.36 1.36
C THR A 268 -17.85 11.08 0.84
N GLU A 269 -17.08 10.18 0.23
CA GLU A 269 -17.60 8.92 -0.31
C GLU A 269 -17.95 7.92 0.80
N GLN A 270 -19.25 7.77 1.06
CA GLN A 270 -19.77 6.91 2.13
C GLN A 270 -19.46 5.43 1.94
N SER A 271 -19.30 4.97 0.70
CA SER A 271 -18.96 3.57 0.42
C SER A 271 -17.56 3.17 0.88
N LEU A 272 -16.68 4.15 1.16
CA LEU A 272 -15.33 3.92 1.68
C LEU A 272 -15.26 3.95 3.22
N MET A 273 -16.34 4.36 3.89
CA MET A 273 -16.39 4.45 5.35
C MET A 273 -16.51 3.06 5.96
N GLY A 274 -15.80 2.81 7.06
CA GLY A 274 -15.78 1.50 7.71
C GLY A 274 -14.96 0.45 6.97
N PHE A 275 -14.08 0.86 6.04
CA PHE A 275 -13.24 -0.08 5.32
C PHE A 275 -12.25 -0.78 6.25
N ASP A 276 -12.16 -2.10 6.13
CA ASP A 276 -11.21 -2.97 6.83
C ASP A 276 -10.10 -3.37 5.85
N PRO A 277 -8.86 -2.88 6.04
CA PRO A 277 -7.77 -3.14 5.10
C PRO A 277 -7.28 -4.59 5.09
N TRP A 278 -7.70 -5.40 6.05
CA TRP A 278 -7.39 -6.83 6.14
C TRP A 278 -8.56 -7.72 5.71
N SER A 279 -9.62 -7.13 5.15
CA SER A 279 -10.72 -7.86 4.55
C SER A 279 -10.46 -8.14 3.07
N ASN A 280 -11.05 -9.21 2.52
CA ASN A 280 -10.96 -9.54 1.09
C ASN A 280 -11.83 -8.62 0.19
N LYS A 281 -12.06 -7.37 0.59
CA LYS A 281 -12.88 -6.41 -0.15
C LYS A 281 -11.97 -5.44 -0.88
N GLU A 282 -12.37 -5.10 -2.09
CA GLU A 282 -11.77 -3.99 -2.84
C GLU A 282 -12.05 -2.66 -2.16
N PHE A 283 -11.08 -1.73 -2.24
CA PHE A 283 -11.27 -0.37 -1.75
C PHE A 283 -12.07 0.44 -2.79
N GLY A 284 -13.40 0.34 -2.72
CA GLY A 284 -14.28 0.96 -3.71
C GLY A 284 -14.36 0.11 -4.99
N SER A 285 -13.71 0.54 -6.07
CA SER A 285 -13.56 -0.23 -7.32
C SER A 285 -12.08 -0.45 -7.69
N ALA A 286 -11.21 -0.31 -6.70
CA ALA A 286 -9.78 -0.46 -6.80
C ALA A 286 -9.32 -1.92 -6.64
N GLY A 287 -8.03 -2.11 -6.36
CA GLY A 287 -7.44 -3.39 -5.99
C GLY A 287 -7.80 -3.84 -4.57
N ASN A 288 -7.20 -4.97 -4.18
CA ASN A 288 -7.37 -5.56 -2.86
C ASN A 288 -6.20 -5.15 -1.96
N VAL A 289 -6.45 -4.14 -1.12
CA VAL A 289 -5.48 -3.59 -0.15
C VAL A 289 -4.81 -4.67 0.73
N THR A 290 -5.51 -5.76 1.07
CA THR A 290 -4.90 -6.87 1.83
C THR A 290 -3.80 -7.57 1.06
N ASP A 291 -4.01 -7.79 -0.25
CA ASP A 291 -3.04 -8.44 -1.11
C ASP A 291 -1.82 -7.53 -1.27
N ASP A 292 -2.03 -6.23 -1.45
CA ASP A 292 -0.99 -5.22 -1.60
C ASP A 292 -0.09 -5.05 -0.36
N LEU A 293 -0.68 -5.03 0.84
CA LEU A 293 0.06 -4.99 2.12
C LEU A 293 0.90 -6.25 2.35
N GLY A 294 0.52 -7.36 1.74
CA GLY A 294 1.17 -8.66 1.87
C GLY A 294 2.11 -8.99 0.72
N ASP A 295 2.13 -8.23 -0.37
CA ASP A 295 2.78 -8.65 -1.60
C ASP A 295 4.32 -8.55 -1.50
N PRO A 296 5.05 -9.68 -1.59
CA PRO A 296 6.50 -9.68 -1.58
C PRO A 296 7.14 -8.99 -2.80
N ALA A 297 6.39 -8.71 -3.88
CA ALA A 297 6.92 -8.02 -5.04
C ALA A 297 7.42 -6.59 -4.71
N PHE A 298 6.86 -5.96 -3.68
CA PHE A 298 7.29 -4.64 -3.19
C PHE A 298 8.51 -4.70 -2.26
N VAL A 299 8.93 -5.89 -1.81
CA VAL A 299 10.14 -6.05 -0.99
C VAL A 299 11.38 -6.00 -1.87
N ILE A 300 12.28 -5.06 -1.58
CA ILE A 300 13.54 -4.87 -2.32
C ILE A 300 14.66 -5.55 -1.52
N ALA A 301 15.51 -6.35 -2.15
CA ALA A 301 16.61 -6.97 -1.42
C ALA A 301 17.64 -5.91 -1.00
N PRO A 302 18.15 -5.91 0.26
CA PRO A 302 19.21 -5.00 0.70
C PRO A 302 20.52 -5.18 -0.07
N SER A 303 20.68 -6.30 -0.78
CA SER A 303 21.81 -6.57 -1.66
C SER A 303 21.78 -5.81 -2.98
N GLY A 304 20.61 -5.30 -3.42
CA GLY A 304 20.50 -4.54 -4.67
C GLY A 304 19.15 -4.61 -5.38
N CYS A 305 19.07 -3.79 -6.43
CA CYS A 305 18.16 -3.92 -7.56
C CYS A 305 18.88 -4.73 -8.67
#